data_AF-A0A1I2NYE2-F1
#
_entry.id   AF-A0A1I2NYE2-F1
#
_cell.length_a   1.000
_cell.length_b   1.000
_cell.length_c   1.000
_cell.angle_alpha   90.00
_cell.angle_beta   90.00
_cell.angle_gamma   90.00
#
_symmetry.space_group_name_H-M   'P 1'
#
loop_
_entity.id
_entity.type
_entity.pdbx_description
1 polymer ?
#
loop_
_entity_poly.entity_id
_entity_poly.type
_entity_poly.pdbx_seq_one_letter_code
_entity_poly.pdbx_strand_id
1 'polypeptide(L)'
;MFQRDDAAGVYGPGHNGFFTSPDGTENWIVYHANSSSGGGCGNGRTTRTQKFTWNADGTPNFGTPVADGVTPVRFSSYDFPDRYIRHWEFRAKIEPNVTNLADSQFRVVRGLAGTGTLSLESANYPGY
;
A
#
# COMPACT_ATOMS: atom_id res chain seq x y z
N MET A 1 5.23 5.17 -11.15
CA MET A 1 3.98 5.56 -11.82
C MET A 1 2.83 4.87 -11.11
N PHE A 2 1.77 5.58 -10.73
CA PHE A 2 0.59 4.98 -10.10
C PHE A 2 -0.31 4.41 -11.20
N GLN A 3 -0.40 3.09 -11.31
CA GLN A 3 -1.00 2.40 -12.45
C GLN A 3 -1.64 1.06 -12.04
N ARG A 4 -2.38 0.43 -12.97
CA ARG A 4 -2.98 -0.91 -12.81
C ARG A 4 -2.03 -1.89 -12.13
N ASP A 5 -2.54 -2.64 -11.17
CA ASP A 5 -1.83 -3.66 -10.40
C ASP A 5 -2.66 -4.95 -10.39
N ASP A 6 -2.23 -5.93 -11.20
CA ASP A 6 -2.93 -7.19 -11.36
C ASP A 6 -2.78 -8.09 -10.13
N ALA A 7 -1.65 -8.01 -9.43
CA ALA A 7 -1.41 -8.78 -8.22
C ALA A 7 -2.35 -8.31 -7.10
N ALA A 8 -2.61 -7.01 -7.03
CA ALA A 8 -3.56 -6.41 -6.09
C ALA A 8 -5.02 -6.38 -6.60
N GLY A 9 -5.30 -6.88 -7.81
CA GLY A 9 -6.65 -6.87 -8.39
C GLY A 9 -7.20 -5.45 -8.63
N VAL A 10 -6.34 -4.48 -8.94
CA VAL A 10 -6.72 -3.07 -9.13
C VAL A 10 -6.54 -2.65 -10.58
N TYR A 11 -7.65 -2.37 -11.26
CA TYR A 11 -7.67 -2.12 -12.70
C TYR A 11 -8.11 -0.70 -13.03
N GLY A 12 -7.30 -0.01 -13.85
CA GLY A 12 -7.57 1.34 -14.33
C GLY A 12 -7.68 2.39 -13.21
N PRO A 13 -6.70 2.52 -12.31
CA PRO A 13 -6.70 3.61 -11.32
C PRO A 13 -6.57 4.97 -12.01
N GLY A 14 -7.36 5.96 -11.61
CA GLY A 14 -7.28 7.30 -12.19
C GLY A 14 -8.21 8.33 -11.57
N HIS A 15 -8.27 9.51 -12.22
CA HIS A 15 -9.06 10.69 -11.83
C HIS A 15 -8.99 10.96 -10.33
N ASN A 16 -7.78 11.31 -9.88
CA ASN A 16 -7.44 11.38 -8.47
C ASN A 16 -7.57 12.79 -7.88
N GLY A 17 -7.58 12.83 -6.55
CA GLY A 17 -7.40 14.03 -5.73
C GLY A 17 -6.51 13.72 -4.53
N PHE A 18 -6.23 14.75 -3.72
CA PHE A 18 -5.39 14.63 -2.54
C PHE A 18 -6.04 15.32 -1.35
N PHE A 19 -5.82 14.75 -0.17
CA PHE A 19 -6.29 15.31 1.10
C PHE A 19 -5.35 14.87 2.23
N THR A 20 -5.47 15.51 3.38
CA THR A 20 -4.76 15.15 4.61
C THR A 20 -5.70 14.46 5.59
N SER A 21 -5.15 13.61 6.46
CA SER A 21 -5.90 13.07 7.60
C SER A 21 -6.44 14.19 8.50
N PRO A 22 -7.47 13.95 9.33
CA PRO A 22 -8.06 14.97 10.20
C PRO A 22 -7.08 15.64 11.17
N ASP A 23 -6.04 14.93 11.59
CA ASP A 23 -4.97 15.43 12.45
C ASP A 23 -3.85 16.13 11.67
N GLY A 24 -3.92 16.17 10.34
CA GLY A 24 -2.94 16.77 9.46
C GLY A 24 -1.61 16.02 9.32
N THR A 25 -1.48 14.81 9.90
CA THR A 25 -0.19 14.09 9.96
C THR A 25 0.06 13.17 8.76
N GLU A 26 -0.98 12.84 8.00
CA GLU A 26 -0.91 11.90 6.89
C GLU A 26 -1.38 12.53 5.58
N ASN A 27 -0.77 12.10 4.47
CA ASN A 27 -1.17 12.50 3.14
C ASN A 27 -1.83 11.32 2.42
N TRP A 28 -2.96 11.59 1.78
CA TRP A 28 -3.81 10.58 1.17
C TRP A 28 -4.10 10.92 -0.29
N ILE A 29 -4.11 9.89 -1.13
CA ILE A 29 -4.63 9.96 -2.49
C ILE A 29 -6.04 9.35 -2.49
N VAL A 30 -6.98 10.05 -3.11
CA VAL A 30 -8.29 9.49 -3.49
C VAL A 30 -8.31 9.26 -4.99
N TYR A 31 -8.82 8.14 -5.46
CA TYR A 31 -8.87 7.78 -6.88
C TYR A 31 -10.02 6.81 -7.14
N HIS A 32 -10.38 6.57 -8.40
CA HIS A 32 -11.28 5.47 -8.75
C HIS A 32 -10.49 4.29 -9.33
N ALA A 33 -11.00 3.07 -9.14
CA ALA A 33 -10.51 1.87 -9.84
C ALA A 33 -11.59 0.79 -9.92
N ASN A 34 -11.38 -0.21 -10.78
CA ASN A 34 -12.20 -1.43 -10.87
C ASN A 34 -11.53 -2.60 -10.13
N SER A 35 -12.34 -3.54 -9.62
CA SER A 35 -11.87 -4.82 -9.05
C SER A 35 -11.82 -5.96 -10.09
N SER A 36 -12.11 -5.67 -11.36
CA SER A 36 -12.08 -6.62 -12.47
C SER A 36 -11.40 -6.00 -13.68
N SER A 37 -10.63 -6.82 -14.39
CA SER A 37 -9.94 -6.43 -15.62
C SER A 37 -10.89 -6.03 -16.75
N GLY A 38 -12.14 -6.52 -16.72
CA GLY A 38 -13.20 -6.19 -17.69
C GLY A 38 -14.07 -5.00 -17.32
N GLY A 39 -13.80 -4.31 -16.20
CA GLY A 39 -14.68 -3.25 -15.68
C GLY A 39 -14.77 -1.98 -16.55
N GLY A 40 -13.67 -1.63 -17.23
CA GLY A 40 -13.61 -0.48 -18.15
C GLY A 40 -14.22 0.81 -17.59
N CYS A 41 -14.97 1.52 -18.43
CA CYS A 41 -15.74 2.72 -18.08
C CYS A 41 -17.13 2.41 -17.49
N GLY A 42 -17.43 1.15 -17.19
CA GLY A 42 -18.72 0.73 -16.62
C GLY A 42 -18.93 1.22 -15.19
N ASN A 43 -20.03 0.75 -14.60
CA ASN A 43 -20.46 1.10 -13.24
C ASN A 43 -19.74 0.31 -12.12
N GLY A 44 -18.72 -0.49 -12.46
CA GLY A 44 -17.93 -1.26 -11.50
C GLY A 44 -16.82 -0.46 -10.80
N ARG A 45 -16.67 0.82 -11.13
CA ARG A 45 -15.66 1.70 -10.54
C ARG A 45 -16.05 2.08 -9.11
N THR A 46 -15.11 1.90 -8.20
CA THR A 46 -15.23 2.29 -6.79
C THR A 46 -14.27 3.43 -6.49
N THR A 47 -14.68 4.37 -5.64
CA THR A 47 -13.76 5.32 -5.02
C THR A 47 -12.91 4.61 -3.97
N ARG A 48 -11.60 4.83 -4.01
CA ARG A 48 -10.62 4.25 -3.11
C ARG A 48 -9.72 5.33 -2.54
N THR A 49 -9.18 5.09 -1.36
CA THR A 49 -8.21 5.95 -0.71
C THR A 49 -7.05 5.14 -0.18
N GLN A 50 -5.84 5.70 -0.25
CA GLN A 50 -4.67 5.13 0.42
C GLN A 50 -3.70 6.21 0.86
N LYS A 51 -3.01 5.97 1.97
CA LYS A 51 -1.92 6.82 2.43
C LYS A 51 -0.75 6.73 1.45
N PHE A 52 -0.15 7.87 1.14
CA PHE A 52 1.12 7.94 0.43
C PHE A 52 2.19 8.58 1.31
N THR A 53 3.45 8.38 0.95
CA THR A 53 4.59 8.95 1.68
C THR A 53 5.39 9.88 0.78
N TRP A 54 6.37 10.57 1.35
CA TRP A 54 7.29 11.41 0.59
C TRP A 54 8.64 10.69 0.49
N ASN A 55 9.24 10.74 -0.69
CA ASN A 55 10.62 10.34 -0.88
C ASN A 55 11.56 11.36 -0.22
N ALA A 56 12.82 10.97 0.01
CA ALA A 56 13.82 11.86 0.61
C ALA A 56 14.11 13.11 -0.24
N ASP A 57 13.85 13.05 -1.55
CA ASP A 57 13.97 14.18 -2.49
C ASP A 57 12.76 15.12 -2.50
N GLY A 58 11.75 14.87 -1.66
CA GLY A 58 10.54 15.67 -1.57
C GLY A 58 9.48 15.35 -2.62
N THR A 59 9.67 14.34 -3.48
CA THR A 59 8.64 13.87 -4.41
C THR A 59 7.65 12.93 -3.72
N PRO A 60 6.36 12.91 -4.13
CA PRO A 60 5.39 11.99 -3.55
C PRO A 60 5.66 10.55 -4.01
N ASN A 61 5.54 9.61 -3.09
CA ASN A 61 5.59 8.18 -3.33
C ASN A 61 4.23 7.55 -3.06
N PHE A 62 3.45 7.37 -4.14
CA PHE A 62 2.12 6.77 -4.07
C PHE A 62 2.13 5.25 -3.88
N GLY A 63 3.29 4.60 -4.03
CA GLY A 63 3.39 3.14 -4.10
C GLY A 63 2.62 2.57 -5.29
N THR A 64 2.08 1.37 -5.12
CA THR A 64 1.11 0.76 -6.03
C THR A 64 -0.31 0.87 -5.47
N PRO A 65 -1.36 0.86 -6.31
CA PRO A 65 -2.73 0.80 -5.83
C PRO A 65 -2.94 -0.46 -4.98
N VAL A 66 -3.39 -0.29 -3.74
CA VAL A 66 -3.57 -1.42 -2.82
C VAL A 66 -4.88 -2.16 -3.11
N ALA A 67 -4.89 -3.48 -2.87
CA ALA A 67 -6.13 -4.27 -3.01
C ALA A 67 -7.23 -3.75 -2.07
N ASP A 68 -8.47 -4.08 -2.39
CA ASP A 68 -9.63 -3.69 -1.60
C ASP A 68 -9.59 -4.24 -0.16
N GLY A 69 -10.27 -3.56 0.77
CA GLY A 69 -10.27 -3.89 2.20
C GLY A 69 -9.30 -3.04 3.04
N VAL A 70 -8.75 -3.63 4.11
CA VAL A 70 -7.88 -2.91 5.05
C VAL A 70 -6.57 -2.49 4.36
N THR A 71 -6.24 -1.21 4.47
CA THR A 71 -5.00 -0.66 3.90
C THR A 71 -3.78 -1.19 4.64
N PRO A 72 -2.68 -1.50 3.93
CA PRO A 72 -1.45 -1.94 4.57
C PRO A 72 -0.81 -0.81 5.38
N VAL A 73 -0.01 -1.20 6.38
CA VAL A 73 0.76 -0.32 7.25
C VAL A 73 2.26 -0.54 7.04
N ARG A 74 3.08 0.34 7.61
CA ARG A 74 4.55 0.21 7.63
C ARG A 74 5.02 0.07 9.07
N PHE A 75 6.08 -0.70 9.29
CA PHE A 75 6.65 -0.92 10.61
C PHE A 75 8.05 -0.32 10.66
N SER A 76 8.24 0.72 11.48
CA SER A 76 9.55 1.33 11.72
C SER A 76 10.27 0.66 12.88
N SER A 77 11.61 0.63 12.83
CA SER A 77 12.44 0.20 13.95
C SER A 77 12.35 1.18 15.11
N TYR A 78 12.49 0.67 16.34
CA TYR A 78 12.56 1.52 17.54
C TYR A 78 13.91 2.25 17.64
N ASP A 79 15.03 1.51 17.51
CA ASP A 79 16.38 2.07 17.65
C ASP A 79 16.84 2.86 16.41
N PHE A 80 16.20 2.63 15.26
CA PHE A 80 16.47 3.31 13.99
C PHE A 80 15.15 3.79 13.35
N PRO A 81 14.54 4.86 13.86
CA PRO A 81 13.18 5.28 13.47
C PRO A 81 13.01 5.63 11.99
N ASP A 82 14.10 5.90 11.28
CA ASP A 82 14.15 6.14 9.84
C ASP A 82 14.08 4.86 9.00
N ARG A 83 14.23 3.68 9.61
CA ARG A 83 14.28 2.38 8.93
C ARG A 83 12.98 1.60 9.08
N TYR A 84 12.51 1.04 7.97
CA TYR A 84 11.26 0.29 7.91
C TYR A 84 11.52 -1.18 7.57
N ILE A 85 10.72 -2.08 8.14
CA ILE A 85 10.64 -3.46 7.66
C ILE A 85 10.28 -3.42 6.17
N ARG A 86 11.09 -4.08 5.35
CA ARG A 86 10.87 -4.24 3.92
C ARG A 86 11.49 -5.52 3.40
N HIS A 87 11.01 -6.04 2.28
CA HIS A 87 11.64 -7.17 1.60
C HIS A 87 12.54 -6.69 0.44
N TRP A 88 13.58 -7.47 0.13
CA TRP A 88 14.39 -7.36 -1.08
C TRP A 88 14.87 -8.76 -1.45
N GLU A 89 14.64 -9.20 -2.69
CA GLU A 89 14.87 -10.60 -3.08
C GLU A 89 14.17 -11.58 -2.11
N PHE A 90 12.95 -11.23 -1.66
CA PHE A 90 12.15 -11.96 -0.67
C PHE A 90 12.79 -12.10 0.73
N ARG A 91 13.96 -11.48 0.96
CA ARG A 91 14.57 -11.41 2.29
C ARG A 91 14.08 -10.17 3.03
N ALA A 92 13.49 -10.37 4.21
CA ALA A 92 13.13 -9.28 5.11
C ALA A 92 14.38 -8.60 5.70
N LYS A 93 14.38 -7.27 5.71
CA LYS A 93 15.40 -6.39 6.30
C LYS A 93 14.75 -5.11 6.81
N ILE A 94 15.50 -4.30 7.55
CA ILE A 94 15.13 -2.90 7.80
C ILE A 94 15.99 -1.97 6.95
N GLU A 95 15.37 -0.97 6.33
CA GLU A 95 16.10 -0.01 5.48
C GLU A 95 15.46 1.38 5.52
N PRO A 96 16.26 2.46 5.52
CA PRO A 96 15.73 3.80 5.32
C PRO A 96 15.42 4.05 3.84
N ASN A 97 14.68 5.12 3.54
CA ASN A 97 14.48 5.62 2.17
C ASN A 97 14.04 4.54 1.16
N VAL A 98 13.07 3.70 1.54
CA VAL A 98 12.56 2.63 0.68
C VAL A 98 11.82 3.21 -0.54
N THR A 99 12.51 3.32 -1.67
CA THR A 99 11.96 3.87 -2.92
C THR A 99 10.79 3.06 -3.46
N ASN A 100 10.92 1.72 -3.47
CA ASN A 100 9.79 0.84 -3.80
C ASN A 100 8.90 0.65 -2.57
N LEU A 101 8.00 1.61 -2.34
CA LEU A 101 7.24 1.73 -1.09
C LEU A 101 6.50 0.45 -0.69
N ALA A 102 5.92 -0.25 -1.67
CA ALA A 102 5.12 -1.45 -1.44
C ALA A 102 5.93 -2.61 -0.83
N ASP A 103 7.26 -2.64 -1.02
CA ASP A 103 8.13 -3.62 -0.35
C ASP A 103 8.14 -3.46 1.17
N SER A 104 7.76 -2.27 1.66
CA SER A 104 7.71 -1.92 3.09
C SER A 104 6.29 -1.82 3.66
N GLN A 105 5.29 -2.27 2.89
CA GLN A 105 3.88 -2.21 3.26
C GLN A 105 3.34 -3.62 3.48
N PHE A 106 2.69 -3.82 4.63
CA PHE A 106 2.12 -5.11 5.01
C PHE A 106 0.72 -4.94 5.60
N ARG A 107 -0.18 -5.85 5.28
CA ARG A 107 -1.49 -5.95 5.94
C ARG A 107 -1.37 -6.82 7.18
N VAL A 108 -1.89 -6.34 8.30
CA VAL A 108 -2.08 -7.17 9.49
C VAL A 108 -3.36 -7.98 9.31
N VAL A 109 -3.22 -9.29 9.22
CA VAL A 109 -4.34 -10.23 9.02
C VAL A 109 -4.42 -11.23 10.17
N ARG A 110 -5.54 -11.95 10.27
CA ARG A 110 -5.65 -13.07 11.23
C ARG A 110 -4.56 -14.09 10.94
N GLY A 111 -3.93 -14.59 11.99
CA GLY A 111 -2.79 -15.49 11.84
C GLY A 111 -3.17 -16.84 11.26
N LEU A 112 -2.35 -17.31 10.34
CA LEU A 112 -2.57 -18.56 9.61
C LEU A 112 -2.38 -19.81 10.50
N ALA A 113 -1.72 -19.67 11.64
CA ALA A 113 -1.43 -20.76 12.58
C ALA A 113 -2.49 -20.95 13.69
N GLY A 114 -3.59 -20.19 13.65
CA GLY A 114 -4.74 -20.40 14.54
C GLY A 114 -5.09 -19.20 15.42
N THR A 115 -5.98 -19.45 16.38
CA THR A 115 -6.69 -18.41 17.15
C THR A 115 -5.74 -17.54 17.97
N GLY A 116 -5.96 -16.22 17.94
CA GLY A 116 -5.22 -15.24 18.73
C GLY A 116 -3.87 -14.81 18.12
N THR A 117 -3.49 -15.35 16.97
CA THR A 117 -2.26 -14.96 16.26
C THR A 117 -2.54 -13.96 15.13
N LEU A 118 -1.49 -13.28 14.67
CA LEU A 118 -1.52 -12.38 13.52
C LEU A 118 -0.50 -12.84 12.47
N SER A 119 -0.77 -12.56 11.20
CA SER A 119 0.17 -12.69 10.10
C SER A 119 0.33 -11.33 9.41
N LEU A 120 1.47 -11.13 8.76
CA LEU A 120 1.78 -9.93 8.00
C LEU A 120 1.81 -10.30 6.52
N GLU A 121 0.77 -9.94 5.79
CA GLU A 121 0.67 -10.21 4.34
C GLU A 121 1.33 -9.07 3.56
N SER A 122 2.15 -9.42 2.56
CA SER A 122 2.80 -8.45 1.68
C SER A 122 1.79 -7.66 0.83
N ALA A 123 1.98 -6.33 0.73
CA ALA A 123 1.09 -5.48 -0.08
C ALA A 123 1.25 -5.69 -1.59
N ASN A 124 2.49 -5.89 -2.08
CA ASN A 124 2.79 -6.11 -3.50
C ASN A 124 2.90 -7.58 -3.91
N TYR A 125 2.87 -8.50 -2.95
CA TYR A 125 2.76 -9.94 -3.20
C TYR A 125 1.65 -10.54 -2.33
N PRO A 126 0.36 -10.27 -2.61
CA PRO A 126 -0.74 -10.86 -1.83
C PRO A 126 -0.65 -12.39 -1.78
N GLY A 127 -0.96 -12.97 -0.62
CA GLY A 127 -0.77 -14.39 -0.32
C GLY A 127 0.64 -14.81 0.14
N TYR A 128 1.60 -13.89 0.21
CA TYR A 128 2.93 -14.07 0.83
C TYR A 128 3.01 -13.43 2.21
#